data_AF-A0AAV8Y524-F1
#
_entry.id   AF-A0AAV8Y524-F1
#
_cell.length_a   1.000
_cell.length_b   1.000
_cell.length_c   1.000
_cell.angle_alpha   90.00
_cell.angle_beta   90.00
_cell.angle_gamma   90.00
#
_symmetry.space_group_name_H-M   'P 1'
#
loop_
_entity.id
_entity.type
_entity.pdbx_description
1 polymer ?
#
loop_
_entity_poly.entity_id
_entity_poly.type
_entity_poly.pdbx_seq_one_letter_code
_entity_poly.pdbx_strand_id
1 'polypeptide(L)'
;MLSYRQSLICTLKEHKGPVSAIDINKFDDEAVSASTDGTCIIWDLLKQCRRQILFSNTLFMCVRYYPSGVQILTGGSDRKLAYWEVLDGSLVREVEGSSSGAINALDISPDGDLFVSGGNDQVVKLWKYQEGITTHVGVGHAGVVTCCKFSADGNFIVTCDASGSIFIWVTPQQQKEKEEAKEQEKEKTPEVKSPKSAKEEDIHDLPSARSQKSGGSKGSLKEEEWCRCPSRSSQKSDSICSKNGDGDKADNKSLKKSSSRSTCSEKSKKSQK
;
A
#
# COMPACT_ATOMS: atom_id res chain seq x y z
N MET A 1 32.84 -18.52 -17.72
CA MET A 1 31.76 -17.57 -17.37
C MET A 1 30.50 -18.03 -18.06
N LEU A 2 29.45 -18.38 -17.32
CA LEU A 2 28.13 -18.66 -17.90
C LEU A 2 27.57 -17.32 -18.41
N SER A 3 27.42 -17.19 -19.73
CA SER A 3 26.74 -16.04 -20.33
C SER A 3 25.24 -16.24 -20.13
N TYR A 4 24.66 -15.53 -19.17
CA TYR A 4 23.21 -15.46 -19.04
C TYR A 4 22.66 -14.66 -20.23
N ARG A 5 22.13 -15.35 -21.22
CA ARG A 5 21.37 -14.74 -22.32
C ARG A 5 19.89 -14.77 -21.97
N GLN A 6 19.28 -13.60 -21.93
CA GLN A 6 17.83 -13.46 -21.92
C GLN A 6 17.32 -13.62 -23.36
N SER A 7 16.29 -14.43 -23.56
CA SER A 7 15.63 -14.60 -24.86
C SER A 7 14.11 -14.56 -24.69
N LEU A 8 13.43 -13.86 -25.61
CA LEU A 8 11.98 -13.91 -25.72
C LEU A 8 11.56 -15.32 -26.18
N ILE A 9 10.67 -15.97 -25.43
CA ILE A 9 10.17 -17.31 -25.74
C ILE A 9 8.91 -17.22 -26.63
N CYS A 10 7.91 -16.44 -26.22
CA CYS A 10 6.66 -16.27 -26.94
C CYS A 10 6.00 -14.91 -26.64
N THR A 11 4.95 -14.59 -27.40
CA THR A 11 4.07 -13.45 -27.16
C THR A 11 2.63 -13.92 -27.05
N LEU A 12 2.00 -13.69 -25.90
CA LEU A 12 0.59 -14.00 -25.66
C LEU A 12 -0.24 -12.71 -25.86
N LYS A 13 -1.05 -12.67 -26.93
CA LYS A 13 -1.79 -11.46 -27.34
C LYS A 13 -3.26 -11.76 -27.53
N GLU A 14 -4.03 -11.62 -26.46
CA GLU A 14 -5.50 -11.74 -26.50
C GLU A 14 -6.25 -10.52 -25.97
N HIS A 15 -5.66 -9.78 -25.04
CA HIS A 15 -6.23 -8.53 -24.57
C HIS A 15 -6.43 -7.53 -25.73
N LYS A 16 -7.58 -6.86 -25.71
CA LYS A 16 -7.97 -5.81 -26.67
C LYS A 16 -7.66 -4.42 -26.14
N GLY A 17 -7.23 -4.32 -24.88
CA GLY A 17 -6.86 -3.07 -24.21
C GLY A 17 -5.52 -3.19 -23.48
N PRO A 18 -5.02 -2.07 -22.92
CA PRO A 18 -3.86 -2.07 -22.05
C PRO A 18 -4.00 -3.06 -20.88
N VAL A 19 -2.95 -3.87 -20.70
CA VAL A 19 -2.76 -4.70 -19.50
C VAL A 19 -2.31 -3.79 -18.36
N SER A 20 -3.12 -3.69 -17.32
CA SER A 20 -2.89 -2.81 -16.18
C SER A 20 -2.04 -3.45 -15.09
N ALA A 21 -2.17 -4.77 -14.92
CA ALA A 21 -1.43 -5.53 -13.92
C ALA A 21 -1.21 -6.98 -14.38
N ILE A 22 -0.16 -7.58 -13.84
CA ILE A 22 0.16 -8.99 -14.02
C ILE A 22 0.68 -9.56 -12.70
N ASP A 23 0.44 -10.85 -12.49
CA ASP A 23 0.96 -11.61 -11.35
C ASP A 23 1.29 -13.04 -11.77
N ILE A 24 2.29 -13.63 -11.12
CA ILE A 24 2.67 -15.04 -11.31
C ILE A 24 2.27 -15.78 -10.04
N ASN A 25 1.73 -17.00 -10.17
CA ASN A 25 1.37 -17.79 -9.02
C ASN A 25 2.63 -18.29 -8.26
N LYS A 26 2.44 -18.87 -7.07
CA LYS A 26 3.55 -19.39 -6.26
C LYS A 26 4.30 -20.58 -6.90
N PHE A 27 3.69 -21.24 -7.87
CA PHE A 27 4.24 -22.45 -8.51
C PHE A 27 4.99 -22.14 -9.82
N ASP A 28 5.06 -20.87 -10.22
CA ASP A 28 5.72 -20.37 -11.43
C ASP A 28 5.25 -21.02 -12.76
N ASP A 29 4.10 -21.68 -12.75
CA ASP A 29 3.51 -22.34 -13.92
C ASP A 29 2.36 -21.52 -14.53
N GLU A 30 1.84 -20.53 -13.82
CA GLU A 30 0.74 -19.68 -14.28
C GLU A 30 0.96 -18.20 -14.05
N ALA A 31 0.42 -17.39 -14.96
CA ALA A 31 0.27 -15.97 -14.77
C ALA A 31 -1.19 -15.55 -14.86
N VAL A 32 -1.54 -14.44 -14.24
CA VAL A 32 -2.81 -13.75 -14.42
C VAL A 32 -2.54 -12.32 -14.86
N SER A 33 -3.26 -11.85 -15.88
CA SER A 33 -3.23 -10.46 -16.32
C SER A 33 -4.59 -9.80 -16.15
N ALA A 34 -4.57 -8.53 -15.73
CA ALA A 34 -5.74 -7.64 -15.68
C ALA A 34 -5.65 -6.62 -16.80
N SER A 35 -6.80 -6.29 -17.39
CA SER A 35 -6.86 -5.36 -18.51
C SER A 35 -8.07 -4.43 -18.45
N THR A 36 -7.84 -3.26 -19.03
CA THR A 36 -8.87 -2.23 -19.27
C THR A 36 -9.84 -2.60 -20.39
N ASP A 37 -9.70 -3.79 -21.02
CA ASP A 37 -10.73 -4.33 -21.92
C ASP A 37 -11.87 -5.06 -21.20
N GLY A 38 -11.84 -5.11 -19.86
CA GLY A 38 -12.84 -5.79 -19.04
C GLY A 38 -12.62 -7.29 -18.89
N THR A 39 -11.40 -7.77 -19.18
CA THR A 39 -11.03 -9.17 -18.97
C THR A 39 -9.85 -9.30 -18.00
N CYS A 40 -9.91 -10.34 -17.18
CA CYS A 40 -8.73 -10.91 -16.54
C CYS A 40 -8.46 -12.27 -17.19
N ILE A 41 -7.21 -12.55 -17.55
CA ILE A 41 -6.85 -13.79 -18.25
C ILE A 41 -5.85 -14.57 -17.42
N ILE A 42 -6.13 -15.86 -17.22
CA ILE A 42 -5.20 -16.83 -16.63
C ILE A 42 -4.46 -17.54 -17.77
N TRP A 43 -3.14 -17.58 -17.67
CA TRP A 43 -2.23 -18.13 -18.67
C TRP A 43 -1.47 -19.32 -18.09
N ASP A 44 -1.37 -20.38 -18.89
CA ASP A 44 -0.45 -21.48 -18.64
C ASP A 44 0.91 -21.09 -19.24
N LEU A 45 1.91 -20.88 -18.39
CA LEU A 45 3.25 -20.43 -18.81
C LEU A 45 4.07 -21.56 -19.43
N LEU A 46 3.81 -22.81 -19.06
CA LEU A 46 4.51 -23.98 -19.60
C LEU A 46 4.02 -24.29 -21.01
N LYS A 47 2.71 -24.24 -21.25
CA LYS A 47 2.08 -24.45 -22.55
C LYS A 47 1.97 -23.19 -23.40
N GLN A 48 2.22 -22.02 -22.80
CA GLN A 48 2.18 -20.72 -23.46
C GLN A 48 0.83 -20.47 -24.13
N CYS A 49 -0.25 -20.73 -23.39
CA CYS A 49 -1.60 -20.56 -23.89
C CYS A 49 -2.53 -19.99 -22.83
N ARG A 50 -3.64 -19.44 -23.29
CA ARG A 50 -4.73 -19.00 -22.42
C ARG A 50 -5.39 -20.21 -21.78
N ARG A 51 -5.49 -20.21 -20.45
CA ARG A 51 -6.23 -21.22 -19.70
C ARG A 51 -7.68 -20.82 -19.44
N GLN A 52 -7.90 -19.62 -18.93
CA GLN A 52 -9.23 -19.14 -18.53
C GLN A 52 -9.38 -17.63 -18.76
N ILE A 53 -10.61 -17.16 -18.98
CA ILE A 53 -10.95 -15.73 -18.98
C ILE A 53 -12.00 -15.47 -17.90
N LEU A 54 -11.74 -14.46 -17.08
CA LEU A 54 -12.65 -13.91 -16.09
C LEU A 54 -13.26 -12.63 -16.66
N PHE A 55 -14.59 -12.53 -16.56
CA PHE A 55 -15.35 -11.38 -17.05
C PHE A 55 -16.06 -10.68 -15.90
N SER A 56 -15.96 -9.36 -15.85
CA SER A 56 -16.81 -8.52 -15.02
C SER A 56 -17.09 -7.20 -15.74
N ASN A 57 -18.13 -6.49 -15.31
CA ASN A 57 -18.47 -5.18 -15.84
C ASN A 57 -17.61 -4.08 -15.17
N THR A 58 -16.29 -4.21 -15.32
CA THR A 58 -15.30 -3.31 -14.73
C THR A 58 -14.07 -3.24 -15.62
N LEU A 59 -13.32 -2.15 -15.53
CA LEU A 59 -11.95 -2.11 -16.02
C LEU A 59 -11.08 -2.71 -14.92
N PHE A 60 -10.53 -3.90 -15.13
CA PHE A 60 -9.62 -4.49 -14.17
C PHE A 60 -8.34 -3.66 -14.14
N MET A 61 -8.00 -3.14 -12.97
CA MET A 61 -6.84 -2.29 -12.77
C MET A 61 -5.73 -3.04 -12.04
N CYS A 62 -6.10 -3.94 -11.13
CA CYS A 62 -5.16 -4.72 -10.32
C CYS A 62 -5.62 -6.17 -10.16
N VAL A 63 -4.65 -7.07 -10.03
CA VAL A 63 -4.87 -8.50 -9.82
C VAL A 63 -3.72 -9.12 -9.02
N ARG A 64 -4.04 -10.09 -8.15
CA ARG A 64 -3.09 -10.90 -7.40
C ARG A 64 -3.57 -12.33 -7.24
N TYR A 65 -2.66 -13.30 -7.33
CA TYR A 65 -2.90 -14.64 -6.82
C TYR A 65 -2.91 -14.63 -5.29
N TYR A 66 -3.84 -15.37 -4.72
CA TYR A 66 -3.74 -15.79 -3.33
C TYR A 66 -2.54 -16.76 -3.16
N PRO A 67 -1.82 -16.76 -2.02
CA PRO A 67 -0.60 -17.57 -1.86
C PRO A 67 -0.73 -19.07 -2.11
N SER A 68 -1.94 -19.65 -2.00
CA SER A 68 -2.17 -21.06 -2.36
C SER A 68 -2.25 -21.32 -3.87
N GLY A 69 -2.40 -20.28 -4.70
CA GLY A 69 -2.60 -20.38 -6.14
C GLY A 69 -4.01 -20.79 -6.58
N VAL A 70 -4.92 -21.07 -5.63
CA VAL A 70 -6.29 -21.56 -5.92
C VAL A 70 -7.28 -20.41 -6.15
N GLN A 71 -6.98 -19.21 -5.66
CA GLN A 71 -7.83 -18.04 -5.83
C GLN A 71 -7.06 -16.84 -6.37
N ILE A 72 -7.80 -15.94 -7.01
CA ILE A 72 -7.32 -14.64 -7.48
C ILE A 72 -8.18 -13.55 -6.86
N LEU A 73 -7.54 -12.44 -6.47
CA LEU A 73 -8.21 -11.21 -6.05
C LEU A 73 -8.00 -10.14 -7.11
N THR A 74 -9.08 -9.48 -7.53
CA THR A 74 -9.05 -8.39 -8.51
C THR A 74 -9.67 -7.12 -7.95
N GLY A 75 -9.25 -5.97 -8.47
CA GLY A 75 -9.90 -4.67 -8.25
C GLY A 75 -9.97 -3.85 -9.53
N GLY A 76 -10.96 -2.96 -9.62
CA GLY A 76 -11.20 -2.20 -10.84
C GLY A 76 -11.98 -0.90 -10.69
N SER A 77 -12.48 -0.40 -11.82
CA SER A 77 -13.22 0.87 -11.94
C SER A 77 -14.60 0.86 -11.29
N ASP A 78 -15.19 -0.31 -11.11
CA ASP A 78 -16.47 -0.53 -10.42
C ASP A 78 -16.36 -0.41 -8.89
N ARG A 79 -15.15 -0.15 -8.37
CA ARG A 79 -14.83 0.07 -6.95
C ARG A 79 -14.93 -1.18 -6.08
N LYS A 80 -15.03 -2.35 -6.71
CA LYS A 80 -15.21 -3.63 -6.02
C LYS A 80 -13.93 -4.43 -5.99
N LEU A 81 -13.83 -5.26 -4.97
CA LEU A 81 -12.85 -6.33 -4.85
C LEU A 81 -13.58 -7.64 -5.08
N ALA A 82 -13.09 -8.43 -6.04
CA ALA A 82 -13.70 -9.68 -6.44
C ALA A 82 -12.73 -10.85 -6.28
N TYR A 83 -13.23 -11.92 -5.67
CA TYR A 83 -12.53 -13.17 -5.40
C TYR A 83 -12.96 -14.18 -6.44
N TRP A 84 -11.98 -14.77 -7.13
CA TRP A 84 -12.23 -15.70 -8.23
C TRP A 84 -11.59 -17.04 -7.93
N GLU A 85 -12.32 -18.10 -8.25
CA GLU A 85 -11.77 -19.45 -8.25
C GLU A 85 -10.95 -19.66 -9.52
N VAL A 86 -9.73 -20.17 -9.37
CA VAL A 86 -8.75 -20.28 -10.45
C VAL A 86 -9.07 -21.43 -11.41
N LEU A 87 -9.71 -22.50 -10.90
CA LEU A 87 -10.00 -23.71 -11.64
C LEU A 87 -11.09 -23.52 -12.71
N ASP A 88 -12.21 -22.88 -12.35
CA ASP A 88 -13.38 -22.72 -13.21
C ASP A 88 -13.70 -21.26 -13.57
N GLY A 89 -12.98 -20.30 -12.95
CA GLY A 89 -13.20 -18.87 -13.15
C GLY A 89 -14.48 -18.33 -12.51
N SER A 90 -15.06 -19.06 -11.55
CA SER A 90 -16.26 -18.62 -10.85
C SER A 90 -15.98 -17.45 -9.91
N LEU A 91 -16.93 -16.53 -9.80
CA LEU A 91 -16.91 -15.45 -8.81
C LEU A 91 -17.36 -16.01 -7.46
N VAL A 92 -16.46 -16.03 -6.48
CA VAL A 92 -16.69 -16.57 -5.13
C VAL A 92 -17.32 -15.51 -4.23
N ARG A 93 -16.79 -14.28 -4.28
CA ARG A 93 -17.24 -13.17 -3.44
C ARG A 93 -16.94 -11.85 -4.11
N GLU A 94 -17.77 -10.87 -3.82
CA GLU A 94 -17.56 -9.48 -4.17
C GLU A 94 -17.80 -8.58 -2.96
N VAL A 95 -16.91 -7.62 -2.71
CA VAL A 95 -17.03 -6.65 -1.61
C VAL A 95 -16.75 -5.23 -2.12
N GLU A 96 -17.42 -4.22 -1.55
CA GLU A 96 -17.19 -2.82 -1.91
C GLU A 96 -15.84 -2.37 -1.32
N GLY A 97 -14.84 -2.16 -2.18
CA GLY A 97 -13.49 -1.80 -1.76
C GLY A 97 -13.29 -0.29 -1.58
N SER A 98 -13.97 0.54 -2.37
CA SER A 98 -13.89 2.00 -2.32
C SER A 98 -15.26 2.66 -2.34
N SER A 99 -15.38 3.82 -1.67
CA SER A 99 -16.66 4.55 -1.60
C SER A 99 -16.95 5.39 -2.84
N SER A 100 -15.93 5.85 -3.55
CA SER A 100 -16.09 6.86 -4.61
C SER A 100 -15.13 6.70 -5.79
N GLY A 101 -14.16 5.79 -5.72
CA GLY A 101 -13.07 5.71 -6.69
C GLY A 101 -12.71 4.30 -7.15
N ALA A 102 -12.10 4.20 -8.33
CA ALA A 102 -11.53 2.95 -8.83
C ALA A 102 -10.45 2.42 -7.87
N ILE A 103 -10.29 1.10 -7.80
CA ILE A 103 -9.21 0.44 -7.03
C ILE A 103 -8.05 0.18 -7.99
N ASN A 104 -6.89 0.79 -7.75
CA ASN A 104 -5.73 0.67 -8.65
C ASN A 104 -4.59 -0.15 -8.03
N ALA A 105 -4.59 -0.26 -6.71
CA ALA A 105 -3.52 -0.88 -5.95
C ALA A 105 -4.07 -2.05 -5.13
N LEU A 106 -3.43 -3.21 -5.26
CA LEU A 106 -3.77 -4.42 -4.53
C LEU A 106 -2.51 -5.24 -4.24
N ASP A 107 -2.41 -5.76 -3.02
CA ASP A 107 -1.42 -6.75 -2.62
C ASP A 107 -1.95 -7.64 -1.50
N ILE A 108 -1.49 -8.89 -1.45
CA ILE A 108 -1.87 -9.87 -0.42
C ILE A 108 -0.64 -10.12 0.45
N SER A 109 -0.83 -10.27 1.76
CA SER A 109 0.26 -10.58 2.67
C SER A 109 0.86 -11.97 2.36
N PRO A 110 2.15 -12.21 2.67
CA PRO A 110 2.79 -13.49 2.37
C PRO A 110 2.13 -14.71 3.00
N ASP A 111 1.50 -14.54 4.17
CA ASP A 111 0.72 -15.57 4.88
C ASP A 111 -0.69 -15.78 4.30
N GLY A 112 -1.21 -14.81 3.54
CA GLY A 112 -2.55 -14.82 2.97
C GLY A 112 -3.66 -14.32 3.91
N ASP A 113 -3.36 -13.98 5.16
CA ASP A 113 -4.39 -13.60 6.13
C ASP A 113 -4.95 -12.19 5.87
N LEU A 114 -4.12 -11.32 5.30
CA LEU A 114 -4.43 -9.94 5.04
C LEU A 114 -4.28 -9.59 3.56
N PHE A 115 -4.99 -8.56 3.14
CA PHE A 115 -4.67 -7.88 1.89
C PHE A 115 -4.88 -6.38 2.05
N VAL A 116 -4.21 -5.60 1.19
CA VAL A 116 -4.29 -4.15 1.16
C VAL A 116 -4.84 -3.69 -0.17
N SER A 117 -5.72 -2.69 -0.15
CA SER A 117 -6.23 -2.04 -1.35
C SER A 117 -6.08 -0.52 -1.28
N GLY A 118 -5.91 0.13 -2.42
CA GLY A 118 -5.94 1.59 -2.53
C GLY A 118 -6.37 2.06 -3.92
N GLY A 119 -6.93 3.27 -4.00
CA GLY A 119 -7.54 3.75 -5.24
C GLY A 119 -7.68 5.27 -5.39
N ASN A 120 -8.62 5.67 -6.24
CA ASN A 120 -8.91 7.06 -6.57
C ASN A 120 -9.53 7.85 -5.41
N ASP A 121 -10.06 7.17 -4.39
CA ASP A 121 -10.59 7.80 -3.18
C ASP A 121 -9.48 8.23 -2.21
N GLN A 122 -8.20 8.00 -2.56
CA GLN A 122 -7.02 8.41 -1.78
C GLN A 122 -6.95 7.75 -0.40
N VAL A 123 -7.66 6.63 -0.23
CA VAL A 123 -7.71 5.86 1.00
C VAL A 123 -7.04 4.50 0.77
N VAL A 124 -6.25 4.08 1.76
CA VAL A 124 -5.72 2.72 1.83
C VAL A 124 -6.52 1.94 2.85
N LYS A 125 -6.89 0.71 2.52
CA LYS A 125 -7.63 -0.17 3.43
C LYS A 125 -6.87 -1.47 3.61
N LEU A 126 -6.78 -1.92 4.86
CA LEU A 126 -6.27 -3.23 5.23
C LEU A 126 -7.45 -4.13 5.57
N TRP A 127 -7.43 -5.35 5.06
CA TRP A 127 -8.54 -6.28 5.09
C TRP A 127 -8.10 -7.61 5.64
N LYS A 128 -9.02 -8.33 6.27
CA LYS A 128 -8.86 -9.78 6.42
C LYS A 128 -9.36 -10.50 5.18
N TYR A 129 -8.54 -11.39 4.63
CA TYR A 129 -8.85 -12.05 3.37
C TYR A 129 -10.10 -12.94 3.48
N GLN A 130 -10.13 -13.81 4.50
CA GLN A 130 -11.17 -14.84 4.65
C GLN A 130 -12.55 -14.25 4.94
N GLU A 131 -12.63 -13.23 5.79
CA GLU A 131 -13.88 -12.58 6.15
C GLU A 131 -14.29 -11.49 5.14
N GLY A 132 -13.35 -10.95 4.36
CA GLY A 132 -13.63 -9.85 3.43
C GLY A 132 -14.00 -8.55 4.13
N ILE A 133 -13.51 -8.33 5.36
CA ILE A 133 -13.81 -7.16 6.17
C ILE A 133 -12.60 -6.23 6.27
N THR A 134 -12.85 -4.93 6.21
CA THR A 134 -11.83 -3.92 6.49
C THR A 134 -11.53 -3.90 7.99
N THR A 135 -10.25 -3.97 8.35
CA THR A 135 -9.80 -3.85 9.74
C THR A 135 -9.21 -2.48 10.05
N HIS A 136 -8.53 -1.88 9.08
CA HIS A 136 -7.88 -0.58 9.25
C HIS A 136 -8.07 0.27 8.00
N VAL A 137 -8.15 1.59 8.22
CA VAL A 137 -8.27 2.59 7.18
C VAL A 137 -7.12 3.58 7.34
N GLY A 138 -6.24 3.64 6.35
CA GLY A 138 -5.17 4.62 6.24
C GLY A 138 -5.63 5.82 5.41
N VAL A 139 -5.52 7.01 5.98
CA VAL A 139 -5.83 8.30 5.34
C VAL A 139 -4.57 9.16 5.40
N GLY A 140 -4.32 9.94 4.35
CA GLY A 140 -3.17 10.86 4.31
C GLY A 140 -2.59 11.07 2.91
N HIS A 141 -2.88 10.20 1.95
CA HIS A 141 -2.51 10.41 0.55
C HIS A 141 -3.18 11.67 0.00
N ALA A 142 -2.41 12.50 -0.69
CA ALA A 142 -2.89 13.73 -1.32
C ALA A 142 -3.30 13.52 -2.79
N GLY A 143 -3.13 12.29 -3.29
CA GLY A 143 -3.47 11.90 -4.64
C GLY A 143 -3.95 10.45 -4.72
N VAL A 144 -4.29 10.03 -5.93
CA VAL A 144 -4.72 8.66 -6.23
C VAL A 144 -3.64 7.68 -5.78
N VAL A 145 -4.02 6.66 -5.00
CA VAL A 145 -3.09 5.57 -4.63
C VAL A 145 -2.83 4.73 -5.88
N THR A 146 -1.57 4.63 -6.29
CA THR A 146 -1.16 4.00 -7.54
C THR A 146 -0.57 2.61 -7.33
N CYS A 147 0.03 2.34 -6.17
CA CYS A 147 0.59 1.04 -5.84
C CYS A 147 0.60 0.80 -4.32
N CYS A 148 0.56 -0.48 -3.94
CA CYS A 148 0.76 -0.95 -2.58
C CYS A 148 1.51 -2.28 -2.58
N LYS A 149 2.33 -2.51 -1.56
CA LYS A 149 3.10 -3.73 -1.37
C LYS A 149 3.24 -4.11 0.10
N PHE A 150 3.08 -5.39 0.42
CA PHE A 150 3.58 -5.94 1.67
C PHE A 150 5.09 -6.17 1.60
N SER A 151 5.78 -6.01 2.73
CA SER A 151 7.12 -6.54 2.89
C SER A 151 7.09 -8.07 2.96
N ALA A 152 8.19 -8.73 2.59
CA ALA A 152 8.26 -10.20 2.56
C ALA A 152 8.08 -10.87 3.93
N ASP A 153 8.37 -10.13 5.01
CA ASP A 153 8.12 -10.55 6.40
C ASP A 153 6.72 -10.19 6.90
N GLY A 154 5.89 -9.51 6.09
CA GLY A 154 4.54 -9.08 6.47
C GLY A 154 4.47 -7.94 7.50
N ASN A 155 5.60 -7.38 7.90
CA ASN A 155 5.67 -6.38 8.98
C ASN A 155 5.32 -4.96 8.55
N PHE A 156 5.44 -4.68 7.24
CA PHE A 156 5.20 -3.36 6.68
C PHE A 156 4.32 -3.44 5.44
N ILE A 157 3.58 -2.35 5.23
CA ILE A 157 2.91 -2.06 3.98
C ILE A 157 3.54 -0.78 3.44
N VAL A 158 3.92 -0.76 2.18
CA VAL A 158 4.39 0.43 1.47
C VAL A 158 3.36 0.80 0.42
N THR A 159 2.96 2.07 0.38
CA THR A 159 2.03 2.59 -0.62
C THR A 159 2.56 3.86 -1.23
N CYS A 160 2.19 4.16 -2.48
CA CYS A 160 2.52 5.42 -3.11
C CYS A 160 1.31 6.01 -3.85
N ASP A 161 1.36 7.33 -4.09
CA ASP A 161 0.32 8.05 -4.80
C ASP A 161 0.83 8.83 -6.02
N ALA A 162 -0.12 9.35 -6.79
CA ALA A 162 0.12 10.22 -7.94
C ALA A 162 0.75 11.58 -7.59
N SER A 163 0.83 11.95 -6.30
CA SER A 163 1.55 13.17 -5.86
C SER A 163 3.06 12.93 -5.74
N GLY A 164 3.51 11.67 -5.87
CA GLY A 164 4.90 11.26 -5.70
C GLY A 164 5.26 10.90 -4.26
N SER A 165 4.28 10.83 -3.36
CA SER A 165 4.51 10.50 -1.95
C SER A 165 4.58 8.99 -1.74
N ILE A 166 5.45 8.56 -0.83
CA ILE A 166 5.57 7.16 -0.38
C ILE A 166 5.23 7.12 1.12
N PHE A 167 4.36 6.19 1.48
CA PHE A 167 3.91 5.98 2.86
C PHE A 167 4.30 4.57 3.29
N ILE A 168 4.80 4.46 4.52
CA ILE A 168 5.15 3.20 5.16
C ILE A 168 4.23 3.03 6.37
N TRP A 169 3.56 1.89 6.41
CA TRP A 169 2.63 1.51 7.47
C TRP A 169 3.18 0.29 8.18
N VAL A 170 3.09 0.27 9.52
CA VAL A 170 3.39 -0.93 10.31
C VAL A 170 2.14 -1.79 10.36
N THR A 171 2.26 -3.09 10.13
CA THR A 171 1.11 -3.99 10.22
C THR A 171 0.71 -4.25 11.68
N PRO A 172 -0.56 -4.59 11.95
CA PRO A 172 -1.00 -4.91 13.31
C PRO A 172 -0.20 -6.04 13.95
N GLN A 173 0.29 -7.00 13.15
CA GLN A 173 1.13 -8.11 13.62
C GLN A 173 2.44 -7.58 14.22
N GLN A 174 3.15 -6.71 13.51
CA GLN A 174 4.39 -6.12 13.98
C GLN A 174 4.21 -5.18 15.18
N GLN A 175 3.04 -4.56 15.34
CA GLN A 175 2.73 -3.78 16.54
C GLN A 175 2.64 -4.69 17.77
N LYS A 176 1.94 -5.82 17.67
CA LYS A 176 1.81 -6.80 18.76
C LYS A 176 3.15 -7.38 19.16
N GLU A 177 3.96 -7.82 18.20
CA GLU A 177 5.29 -8.40 18.49
C GLU A 177 6.20 -7.41 19.22
N LYS A 178 6.13 -6.11 18.88
CA LYS A 178 6.87 -5.07 19.60
C LYS A 178 6.34 -4.80 21.00
N GLU A 179 5.04 -4.91 21.24
CA GLU A 179 4.44 -4.75 22.56
C GLU A 179 4.81 -5.92 23.47
N GLU A 180 4.68 -7.16 22.98
CA GLU A 180 5.06 -8.38 23.70
C GLU A 180 6.56 -8.40 24.04
N ALA A 181 7.42 -7.97 23.10
CA ALA A 181 8.86 -7.86 23.36
C ALA A 181 9.19 -6.86 24.49
N LYS A 182 8.47 -5.72 24.55
CA LYS A 182 8.66 -4.72 25.62
C LYS A 182 8.20 -5.22 26.98
N GLU A 183 7.13 -6.01 27.04
CA GLU A 183 6.66 -6.61 28.29
C GLU A 183 7.64 -7.65 28.82
N GLN A 184 8.19 -8.50 27.95
CA GLN A 184 9.20 -9.50 28.31
C GLN A 184 10.53 -8.86 28.77
N GLU A 185 10.88 -7.69 28.23
CA GLU A 185 12.08 -6.94 28.65
C GLU A 185 11.90 -6.30 30.04
N LYS A 186 10.71 -5.79 30.34
CA LYS A 186 10.35 -5.27 31.67
C LYS A 186 10.31 -6.36 32.74
N GLU A 187 9.89 -7.57 32.40
CA GLU A 187 9.85 -8.70 33.34
C GLU A 187 11.25 -9.27 33.63
N LYS A 188 12.19 -9.13 32.69
CA LYS A 188 13.60 -9.58 32.84
C LYS A 188 14.50 -8.58 33.55
N THR A 189 14.07 -7.33 33.76
CA THR A 189 14.83 -6.36 34.55
C THR A 189 14.42 -6.49 36.02
N PRO A 190 15.27 -7.03 36.93
CA PRO A 190 14.92 -7.08 38.34
C PRO A 190 14.79 -5.65 38.88
N GLU A 191 13.71 -5.38 39.62
CA GLU A 191 13.61 -4.18 40.47
C GLU A 191 14.88 -4.08 41.32
N VAL A 192 15.75 -3.12 40.99
CA VAL A 192 16.84 -2.72 41.90
C VAL A 192 16.15 -2.09 43.10
N LYS A 193 15.92 -2.89 44.15
CA LYS A 193 15.58 -2.36 45.46
C LYS A 193 16.71 -1.45 45.89
N SER A 194 16.40 -0.15 45.97
CA SER A 194 17.26 0.88 46.52
C SER A 194 17.80 0.44 47.89
N PRO A 195 19.13 0.55 48.15
CA PRO A 195 19.65 0.25 49.47
C PRO A 195 19.03 1.20 50.48
N LYS A 196 18.40 0.63 51.51
CA LYS A 196 17.97 1.37 52.70
C LYS A 196 19.17 2.08 53.30
N SER A 197 18.98 3.37 53.61
CA SER A 197 19.84 4.27 54.36
C SER A 197 20.82 3.59 55.32
N ALA A 198 22.12 3.67 55.02
CA ALA A 198 23.16 3.41 56.00
C ALA A 198 23.35 4.68 56.86
N LYS A 199 23.43 4.48 58.17
CA LYS A 199 23.56 5.52 59.19
C LYS A 199 24.90 6.26 59.07
N GLU A 200 24.84 7.53 59.38
CA GLU A 200 25.93 8.49 59.47
C GLU A 200 26.54 8.42 60.87
N GLU A 201 27.76 7.89 61.02
CA GLU A 201 28.57 8.04 62.24
C GLU A 201 30.06 8.27 61.91
N ASP A 202 30.54 9.41 62.38
CA ASP A 202 31.83 9.72 63.00
C ASP A 202 33.15 9.33 62.32
N ILE A 203 33.85 10.34 61.78
CA ILE A 203 35.32 10.39 61.75
C ILE A 203 35.79 11.77 62.21
N HIS A 204 36.14 11.85 63.50
CA HIS A 204 37.10 12.81 64.03
C HIS A 204 38.51 12.35 63.64
N ASP A 205 39.32 13.28 63.09
CA ASP A 205 40.73 13.52 63.41
C ASP A 205 41.54 14.02 62.20
N LEU A 206 41.92 15.29 62.27
CA LEU A 206 42.91 15.96 61.45
C LEU A 206 44.23 16.08 62.24
N PRO A 207 45.39 15.87 61.61
CA PRO A 207 46.57 16.63 61.94
C PRO A 207 46.88 17.65 60.84
N SER A 208 47.14 18.85 61.33
CA SER A 208 47.73 20.00 60.68
C SER A 208 49.03 19.66 59.92
N ALA A 209 49.11 20.06 58.66
CA ALA A 209 50.39 20.33 58.00
C ALA A 209 50.31 21.64 57.20
N ARG A 210 51.26 22.52 57.51
CA ARG A 210 51.45 23.90 57.05
C ARG A 210 52.47 23.92 55.90
N SER A 211 52.36 24.97 55.07
CA SER A 211 53.36 25.48 54.10
C SER A 211 53.27 24.83 52.70
N GLN A 212 53.31 25.54 51.56
CA GLN A 212 53.97 26.81 51.26
C GLN A 212 53.38 27.44 49.97
N LYS A 213 53.40 28.78 49.89
CA LYS A 213 52.96 29.60 48.73
C LYS A 213 53.98 29.61 47.59
N SER A 214 53.49 29.51 46.35
CA SER A 214 53.84 30.31 45.15
C SER A 214 52.91 29.84 44.02
N GLY A 215 52.37 30.61 43.07
CA GLY A 215 52.38 32.03 42.73
C GLY A 215 51.82 32.13 41.29
N GLY A 216 50.77 32.94 41.08
CA GLY A 216 50.24 33.31 39.74
C GLY A 216 49.50 32.19 38.99
N SER A 217 48.49 32.41 38.15
CA SER A 217 47.97 33.62 37.53
C SER A 217 46.52 33.39 37.08
N LYS A 218 45.88 34.51 36.75
CA LYS A 218 44.44 34.77 36.51
C LYS A 218 43.75 33.87 35.47
N GLY A 219 42.45 33.61 35.71
CA GLY A 219 41.47 33.24 34.68
C GLY A 219 40.07 33.14 35.28
N SER A 220 39.17 34.05 34.90
CA SER A 220 37.89 34.34 35.54
C SER A 220 36.83 33.24 35.36
N LEU A 221 36.17 32.88 36.46
CA LEU A 221 34.83 32.29 36.48
C LEU A 221 33.79 33.42 36.47
N LYS A 222 32.68 33.20 35.75
CA LYS A 222 31.37 33.68 36.18
C LYS A 222 30.33 32.60 35.94
N GLU A 223 29.55 32.39 36.98
CA GLU A 223 28.44 31.47 37.14
C GLU A 223 27.22 31.84 36.29
N GLU A 224 26.47 30.78 36.01
CA GLU A 224 25.02 30.61 35.87
C GLU A 224 24.10 31.83 35.73
N GLU A 225 23.14 31.72 34.80
CA GLU A 225 21.73 31.92 35.16
C GLU A 225 20.76 31.26 34.16
N TRP A 226 19.76 30.61 34.74
CA TRP A 226 18.60 29.96 34.13
C TRP A 226 17.53 31.01 33.81
N CYS A 227 16.96 31.04 32.59
CA CYS A 227 15.53 31.34 32.38
C CYS A 227 15.04 31.31 30.91
N ARG A 228 13.96 30.52 30.74
CA ARG A 228 12.73 30.77 29.95
C ARG A 228 12.79 30.77 28.42
N CYS A 229 12.07 29.79 27.87
CA CYS A 229 11.56 29.71 26.51
C CYS A 229 10.64 30.91 26.17
N PRO A 230 10.72 31.51 24.98
CA PRO A 230 9.66 32.34 24.45
C PRO A 230 8.68 31.50 23.63
N SER A 231 7.43 31.49 24.09
CA SER A 231 6.24 31.31 23.26
C SER A 231 6.23 32.37 22.15
N ARG A 232 6.06 31.97 20.88
CA ARG A 232 5.74 32.92 19.81
C ARG A 232 4.39 32.60 19.20
N SER A 233 3.58 33.64 19.24
CA SER A 233 2.16 33.79 18.98
C SER A 233 1.79 33.75 17.50
N SER A 234 0.56 33.30 17.28
CA SER A 234 -0.31 33.60 16.14
C SER A 234 -0.31 35.08 15.73
N GLN A 235 -0.38 35.35 14.43
CA GLN A 235 -1.12 36.50 13.90
C GLN A 235 -1.85 36.12 12.61
N LYS A 236 -3.17 36.36 12.64
CA LYS A 236 -4.10 36.42 11.51
C LYS A 236 -3.85 37.69 10.68
N SER A 237 -4.20 37.64 9.40
CA SER A 237 -4.76 38.79 8.71
C SER A 237 -5.88 38.34 7.76
N ASP A 238 -7.05 38.92 7.96
CA ASP A 238 -8.28 38.69 7.18
C ASP A 238 -8.37 39.65 5.98
N SER A 239 -8.87 39.09 4.88
CA SER A 239 -9.83 39.65 3.89
C SER A 239 -9.51 40.96 3.12
N ILE A 240 -9.77 40.93 1.80
CA ILE A 240 -10.90 41.64 1.17
C ILE A 240 -11.16 41.09 -0.25
N CYS A 241 -12.45 40.97 -0.55
CA CYS A 241 -13.10 40.53 -1.77
C CYS A 241 -13.17 41.66 -2.82
N SER A 242 -13.20 41.31 -4.12
CA SER A 242 -13.91 42.09 -5.15
C SER A 242 -14.35 41.17 -6.29
N LYS A 243 -15.59 41.41 -6.73
CA LYS A 243 -16.42 40.65 -7.67
C LYS A 243 -16.29 41.14 -9.13
N ASN A 244 -16.96 40.36 -9.99
CA ASN A 244 -17.56 40.64 -11.31
C ASN A 244 -16.74 40.07 -12.48
N GLY A 245 -17.29 39.33 -13.44
CA GLY A 245 -18.68 38.92 -13.75
C GLY A 245 -18.76 38.48 -15.23
N ASP A 246 -19.65 37.52 -15.52
CA ASP A 246 -20.38 37.22 -16.79
C ASP A 246 -19.58 36.99 -18.09
N GLY A 247 -19.93 36.17 -19.08
CA GLY A 247 -20.99 35.20 -19.44
C GLY A 247 -20.38 34.35 -20.60
N ASP A 248 -20.85 33.18 -20.99
CA ASP A 248 -22.03 32.98 -21.84
C ASP A 248 -22.34 31.49 -22.05
N LYS A 249 -23.62 31.20 -22.31
CA LYS A 249 -24.23 29.92 -22.69
C LYS A 249 -24.40 29.83 -24.22
N ALA A 250 -24.79 28.62 -24.66
CA ALA A 250 -25.33 28.20 -25.97
C ALA A 250 -24.26 27.58 -26.92
N ASP A 251 -24.48 26.52 -27.69
CA ASP A 251 -25.71 25.81 -28.04
C ASP A 251 -25.43 24.41 -28.62
N ASN A 252 -26.52 23.65 -28.68
CA ASN A 252 -26.78 22.31 -29.20
C ASN A 252 -26.33 22.02 -30.66
N LYS A 253 -25.81 20.81 -30.96
CA LYS A 253 -26.22 20.03 -32.17
C LYS A 253 -25.73 18.58 -32.20
N SER A 254 -26.72 17.71 -32.10
CA SER A 254 -26.79 16.32 -32.58
C SER A 254 -26.37 16.12 -34.05
N LEU A 255 -25.63 15.05 -34.32
CA LEU A 255 -25.51 14.42 -35.64
C LEU A 255 -25.82 12.91 -35.54
N LYS A 256 -26.95 12.52 -36.11
CA LYS A 256 -27.33 11.15 -36.45
C LYS A 256 -26.84 10.80 -37.87
N LYS A 257 -26.70 9.49 -38.10
CA LYS A 257 -26.53 8.73 -39.37
C LYS A 257 -25.06 8.66 -39.84
N SER A 258 -24.54 7.51 -40.27
CA SER A 258 -25.19 6.45 -41.04
C SER A 258 -24.67 5.04 -40.69
N SER A 259 -25.62 4.11 -40.68
CA SER A 259 -25.41 2.68 -40.83
C SER A 259 -24.99 2.34 -42.26
N SER A 260 -23.92 1.59 -42.45
CA SER A 260 -23.71 0.76 -43.65
C SER A 260 -23.69 -0.70 -43.22
N ARG A 261 -24.84 -1.37 -43.44
CA ARG A 261 -24.90 -2.84 -43.55
C ARG A 261 -24.11 -3.24 -44.78
N SER A 262 -23.01 -3.97 -44.61
CA SER A 262 -22.48 -4.83 -45.65
C SER A 262 -23.08 -6.23 -45.45
N THR A 263 -23.99 -6.60 -46.34
CA THR A 263 -24.48 -7.96 -46.51
C THR A 263 -23.38 -8.79 -47.16
N CYS A 264 -22.79 -9.74 -46.43
CA CYS A 264 -22.01 -10.82 -47.02
C CYS A 264 -22.93 -12.02 -47.23
N SER A 265 -23.26 -12.29 -48.49
CA SER A 265 -23.97 -13.50 -48.91
C SER A 265 -22.97 -14.65 -49.03
N GLU A 266 -23.03 -15.64 -48.15
CA GLU A 266 -22.25 -16.87 -48.28
C GLU A 266 -23.15 -18.01 -48.74
N LYS A 267 -22.88 -18.50 -49.95
CA LYS A 267 -23.55 -19.64 -50.58
C LYS A 267 -23.14 -20.93 -49.87
N SER A 268 -24.09 -21.56 -49.17
CA SER A 268 -24.00 -22.94 -48.73
C SER A 268 -24.01 -23.89 -49.94
N LYS A 269 -22.88 -24.59 -50.15
CA LYS A 269 -22.83 -25.80 -50.98
C LYS A 269 -23.35 -26.97 -50.13
N LYS A 270 -24.48 -27.55 -50.54
CA LYS A 270 -24.91 -28.89 -50.10
C LYS A 270 -23.95 -29.92 -50.70
N SER A 271 -23.37 -30.75 -49.84
CA SER A 271 -22.75 -32.02 -50.22
C SER A 271 -23.72 -33.13 -49.81
N GLN A 272 -24.22 -33.89 -50.79
CA GLN A 272 -24.93 -35.14 -50.58
C GLN A 272 -23.91 -36.28 -50.67
N LYS A 273 -23.88 -37.12 -49.64
CA LYS A 273 -23.56 -38.54 -49.71
C LYS A 273 -24.53 -39.25 -48.77
#